data_AF-A0A5B8UUS1-F1
#
_entry.id   AF-A0A5B8UUS1-F1
#
_cell.length_a   1.000
_cell.length_b   1.000
_cell.length_c   1.000
_cell.angle_alpha   90.00
_cell.angle_beta   90.00
_cell.angle_gamma   90.00
#
_symmetry.space_group_name_H-M   'P 1'
#
loop_
_entity.id
_entity.type
_entity.pdbx_description
1 polymer ?
#
loop_
_entity_poly.entity_id
_entity_poly.type
_entity_poly.pdbx_seq_one_letter_code
_entity_poly.pdbx_strand_id
1 'polypeptide(L)'
;MDIMIFIGLLLLGGLLNFIWEPDAKPVHSLAKAYLMVAIYLALAVWIFFFAGIKNAFLLKALNILIHYGAYAIHLVLGYLAVNIFTRLHAKDESSNDTLLPSTMNITLWAVSVSIGNSFLVATVGKSTNMGIMIDFFKQSGYAIWFLYFIMAAETICALGILLHFRFKTGVAASAGLILIMLGAVYTHWHNRDPFSDSYAAVTELLNLSLLLFMYYLEMQVNRKLADTQIYVI
;
A
#
# COMPACT_ATOMS: atom_id res chain seq x y z
N MET A 1 10.18 -8.09 4.07
CA MET A 1 10.10 -8.88 2.83
C MET A 1 11.22 -8.41 1.92
N ASP A 2 11.90 -9.32 1.23
CA ASP A 2 12.91 -8.97 0.23
C ASP A 2 12.26 -8.21 -0.94
N ILE A 3 12.85 -7.08 -1.36
CA ILE A 3 12.36 -6.26 -2.47
C ILE A 3 12.20 -7.10 -3.75
N MET A 4 13.07 -8.08 -3.98
CA MET A 4 13.00 -8.95 -5.15
C MET A 4 11.77 -9.87 -5.10
N ILE A 5 11.40 -10.35 -3.92
CA ILE A 5 10.18 -11.17 -3.73
C ILE A 5 8.95 -10.29 -3.96
N PHE A 6 8.94 -9.07 -3.44
CA PHE A 6 7.87 -8.09 -3.67
C PHE A 6 7.62 -7.84 -5.16
N ILE A 7 8.69 -7.47 -5.90
CA ILE A 7 8.60 -7.19 -7.33
C ILE A 7 8.19 -8.46 -8.09
N GLY A 8 8.81 -9.60 -7.76
CA GLY A 8 8.50 -10.89 -8.38
C GLY A 8 7.03 -11.29 -8.24
N LEU A 9 6.42 -11.10 -7.06
CA LEU A 9 5.02 -11.40 -6.82
C LEU A 9 4.07 -10.45 -7.56
N LEU A 10 4.37 -9.15 -7.60
CA LEU A 10 3.58 -8.19 -8.39
C LEU A 10 3.60 -8.53 -9.88
N LEU A 11 4.79 -8.82 -10.42
CA LEU A 11 4.95 -9.20 -11.83
C LEU A 11 4.26 -10.52 -12.13
N LEU A 12 4.42 -11.53 -11.27
CA LEU A 12 3.74 -12.81 -11.41
C LEU A 12 2.21 -12.65 -11.41
N GLY A 13 1.68 -11.83 -10.51
CA GLY A 13 0.27 -11.49 -10.46
C GLY A 13 -0.21 -10.85 -11.76
N GLY A 14 0.53 -9.87 -12.27
CA GLY A 14 0.23 -9.24 -13.55
C GLY A 14 0.28 -10.22 -14.74
N LEU A 15 1.26 -11.13 -14.76
CA LEU A 15 1.37 -12.17 -15.79
C LEU A 15 0.19 -13.14 -15.76
N LEU A 16 -0.30 -13.50 -14.56
CA LEU A 16 -1.47 -14.37 -14.42
C LEU A 16 -2.72 -13.80 -15.09
N ASN A 17 -2.87 -12.48 -15.16
CA ASN A 17 -4.00 -11.85 -15.85
C ASN A 17 -4.03 -12.17 -17.37
N PHE A 18 -2.89 -12.41 -18.00
CA PHE A 18 -2.83 -12.77 -19.43
C PHE A 18 -3.08 -14.27 -19.68
N ILE A 19 -2.95 -15.09 -18.64
CA ILE A 19 -3.18 -16.54 -18.72
C ILE A 19 -4.64 -16.85 -18.39
N TRP A 20 -5.21 -16.09 -17.44
CA TRP A 20 -6.55 -16.29 -16.95
C TRP A 20 -7.34 -14.98 -17.04
N GLU A 21 -8.30 -14.94 -17.96
CA GLU A 21 -9.19 -13.80 -18.20
C GLU A 21 -10.61 -14.10 -17.70
N PRO A 22 -10.86 -14.14 -16.39
CA PRO A 22 -12.20 -14.41 -15.88
C PRO A 22 -13.15 -13.23 -16.13
N ASP A 23 -14.44 -13.54 -16.11
CA ASP A 23 -15.52 -12.56 -16.15
C ASP A 23 -15.41 -11.52 -15.01
N ALA A 24 -16.17 -10.43 -15.10
CA ALA A 24 -16.16 -9.34 -14.11
C ALA A 24 -16.52 -9.78 -12.68
N LYS A 25 -17.41 -10.76 -12.54
CA LYS A 25 -17.89 -11.22 -11.22
C LYS A 25 -16.76 -11.87 -10.37
N PRO A 26 -15.99 -12.85 -10.88
CA PRO A 26 -14.84 -13.39 -10.15
C PRO A 26 -13.80 -12.34 -9.74
N VAL A 27 -13.46 -11.42 -10.65
CA VAL A 27 -12.48 -10.34 -10.35
C VAL A 27 -12.99 -9.45 -9.22
N HIS A 28 -14.27 -9.07 -9.27
CA HIS A 28 -14.89 -8.27 -8.24
C HIS A 28 -14.91 -8.98 -6.87
N SER A 29 -15.21 -10.28 -6.85
CA SER A 29 -15.14 -11.11 -5.63
C SER A 29 -13.71 -11.21 -5.09
N LEU A 30 -12.71 -11.32 -5.97
CA LEU A 30 -11.30 -11.31 -5.60
C LEU A 30 -10.89 -9.99 -4.97
N ALA A 31 -11.35 -8.84 -5.49
CA ALA A 31 -11.10 -7.54 -4.89
C ALA A 31 -11.70 -7.43 -3.47
N LYS A 32 -12.91 -7.97 -3.24
CA LYS A 32 -13.50 -8.04 -1.88
C LYS A 32 -12.68 -8.90 -0.94
N ALA A 33 -12.26 -10.08 -1.39
CA ALA A 33 -11.40 -10.96 -0.60
C ALA A 33 -10.07 -10.28 -0.26
N TYR A 34 -9.48 -9.58 -1.24
CA TYR A 34 -8.27 -8.79 -1.08
C TYR A 34 -8.42 -7.72 0.01
N LEU A 35 -9.51 -6.95 -0.01
CA LEU A 35 -9.81 -5.96 1.04
C LEU A 35 -9.94 -6.60 2.42
N MET A 36 -10.66 -7.72 2.53
CA MET A 36 -10.81 -8.44 3.79
C MET A 36 -9.46 -8.88 4.35
N VAL A 37 -8.60 -9.47 3.50
CA VAL A 37 -7.25 -9.89 3.88
C VAL A 37 -6.40 -8.68 4.32
N ALA A 38 -6.46 -7.56 3.61
CA ALA A 38 -5.77 -6.33 3.99
C ALA A 38 -6.19 -5.83 5.39
N ILE A 39 -7.50 -5.81 5.68
CA ILE A 39 -8.02 -5.41 6.99
C ILE A 39 -7.57 -6.39 8.08
N TYR A 40 -7.70 -7.71 7.84
CA TYR A 40 -7.27 -8.71 8.82
C TYR A 40 -5.78 -8.64 9.12
N LEU A 41 -4.94 -8.43 8.10
CA LEU A 41 -3.51 -8.27 8.29
C LEU A 41 -3.17 -6.99 9.04
N ALA A 42 -3.84 -5.87 8.73
CA ALA A 42 -3.68 -4.63 9.47
C ALA A 42 -3.96 -4.83 10.97
N LEU A 43 -5.11 -5.44 11.30
CA LEU A 43 -5.49 -5.76 12.68
C LEU A 43 -4.52 -6.76 13.34
N ALA A 44 -4.11 -7.80 12.62
CA ALA A 44 -3.15 -8.80 13.08
C ALA A 44 -1.82 -8.17 13.50
N VAL A 45 -1.33 -7.18 12.74
CA VAL A 45 -0.10 -6.43 13.07
C VAL A 45 -0.28 -5.62 14.36
N TRP A 46 -1.43 -4.97 14.57
CA TRP A 46 -1.70 -4.25 15.81
C TRP A 46 -1.82 -5.18 17.02
N ILE A 47 -2.50 -6.32 16.86
CA ILE A 47 -2.58 -7.35 17.90
C ILE A 47 -1.17 -7.87 18.21
N PHE A 48 -0.35 -8.16 17.20
CA PHE A 48 1.03 -8.58 17.38
C PHE A 48 1.82 -7.56 18.20
N PHE A 49 1.65 -6.27 17.90
CA PHE A 49 2.37 -5.18 18.55
C PHE A 49 1.95 -4.97 20.01
N PHE A 50 0.66 -5.02 20.32
CA PHE A 50 0.14 -4.64 21.64
C PHE A 50 -0.19 -5.80 22.57
N ALA A 51 -0.53 -6.99 22.06
CA ALA A 51 -1.08 -8.04 22.90
C ALA A 51 -0.05 -8.72 23.82
N GLY A 52 1.24 -8.35 23.75
CA GLY A 52 2.28 -8.88 24.62
C GLY A 52 2.27 -10.42 24.66
N ILE A 53 2.06 -11.04 23.50
CA ILE A 53 1.68 -12.46 23.37
C ILE A 53 2.80 -13.34 23.93
N LYS A 54 2.60 -13.89 25.13
CA LYS A 54 3.54 -14.83 25.76
C LYS A 54 3.47 -16.24 25.18
N ASN A 55 2.40 -16.55 24.45
CA ASN A 55 2.22 -17.87 23.84
C ASN A 55 3.03 -17.97 22.52
N ALA A 56 4.09 -18.77 22.54
CA ALA A 56 4.98 -18.95 21.39
C ALA A 56 4.27 -19.52 20.14
N PHE A 57 3.27 -20.39 20.31
CA PHE A 57 2.50 -20.93 19.19
C PHE A 57 1.67 -19.83 18.51
N LEU A 58 0.96 -19.01 19.31
CA LEU A 58 0.16 -17.90 18.77
C LEU A 58 1.06 -16.87 18.07
N LEU A 59 2.22 -16.55 18.64
CA LEU A 59 3.20 -15.65 18.03
C LEU A 59 3.70 -16.18 16.68
N LYS A 60 4.01 -17.48 16.60
CA LYS A 60 4.45 -18.12 15.36
C LYS A 60 3.33 -18.16 14.31
N ALA A 61 2.11 -18.49 14.70
CA ALA A 61 0.94 -18.49 13.81
C ALA A 61 0.67 -17.09 13.25
N LEU A 62 0.74 -16.05 14.09
CA LEU A 62 0.54 -14.66 13.69
C LEU A 62 1.66 -14.18 12.76
N ASN A 63 2.91 -14.57 13.04
CA ASN A 63 4.05 -14.25 12.17
C ASN A 63 3.91 -14.90 10.79
N ILE A 64 3.53 -16.19 10.73
CA ILE A 64 3.22 -16.90 9.47
C ILE A 64 2.11 -16.17 8.72
N LEU A 65 1.00 -15.85 9.40
CA LEU A 65 -0.12 -15.13 8.78
C LEU A 65 0.33 -13.80 8.17
N ILE A 66 1.12 -13.00 8.90
CA ILE A 66 1.62 -11.71 8.43
C ILE A 66 2.53 -11.87 7.21
N HIS A 67 3.49 -12.80 7.25
CA HIS A 67 4.46 -12.96 6.16
C HIS A 67 3.83 -13.53 4.89
N TYR A 68 3.12 -14.66 5.00
CA TYR A 68 2.51 -15.29 3.83
C TYR A 68 1.27 -14.53 3.34
N GLY A 69 0.54 -13.89 4.25
CA GLY A 69 -0.56 -13.00 3.89
C GLY A 69 -0.06 -11.78 3.11
N ALA A 70 1.07 -11.20 3.50
CA ALA A 70 1.70 -10.14 2.72
C ALA A 70 2.06 -10.63 1.31
N TYR A 71 2.62 -11.82 1.13
CA TYR A 71 2.92 -12.35 -0.21
C TYR A 71 1.66 -12.49 -1.07
N ALA A 72 0.58 -13.04 -0.51
CA ALA A 72 -0.69 -13.16 -1.21
C ALA A 72 -1.25 -11.80 -1.64
N ILE A 73 -1.13 -10.77 -0.78
CA ILE A 73 -1.56 -9.40 -1.09
C ILE A 73 -0.86 -8.86 -2.34
N HIS A 74 0.46 -9.01 -2.45
CA HIS A 74 1.21 -8.48 -3.59
C HIS A 74 0.91 -9.21 -4.88
N LEU A 75 0.76 -10.54 -4.83
CA LEU A 75 0.35 -11.33 -5.99
C LEU A 75 -1.04 -10.90 -6.50
N VAL A 76 -2.01 -10.78 -5.59
CA VAL A 76 -3.39 -10.40 -5.94
C VAL A 76 -3.44 -8.95 -6.43
N LEU A 77 -2.65 -8.05 -5.83
CA LEU A 77 -2.56 -6.66 -6.26
C LEU A 77 -2.02 -6.52 -7.69
N GLY A 78 -0.95 -7.25 -8.02
CA GLY A 78 -0.40 -7.26 -9.38
C GLY A 78 -1.44 -7.71 -10.41
N TYR A 79 -2.17 -8.78 -10.10
CA TYR A 79 -3.27 -9.28 -10.92
C TYR A 79 -4.39 -8.24 -11.09
N LEU A 80 -4.91 -7.68 -9.99
CA LEU A 80 -6.00 -6.71 -10.03
C LEU A 80 -5.62 -5.42 -10.76
N ALA A 81 -4.40 -4.91 -10.55
CA ALA A 81 -3.93 -3.69 -11.21
C ALA A 81 -3.87 -3.84 -12.73
N VAL A 82 -3.31 -4.96 -13.23
CA VAL A 82 -3.26 -5.24 -14.67
C VAL A 82 -4.67 -5.49 -15.22
N ASN A 83 -5.52 -6.26 -14.51
CA ASN A 83 -6.89 -6.52 -14.94
C ASN A 83 -7.73 -5.23 -15.09
N ILE A 84 -7.64 -4.33 -14.11
CA ILE A 84 -8.31 -3.03 -14.16
C ILE A 84 -7.75 -2.21 -15.34
N PHE A 85 -6.43 -2.18 -15.52
CA PHE A 85 -5.80 -1.44 -16.61
C PHE A 85 -6.23 -1.94 -17.99
N THR A 86 -6.24 -3.25 -18.22
CA THR A 86 -6.63 -3.83 -19.51
C THR A 86 -8.10 -3.57 -19.83
N ARG A 87 -8.99 -3.74 -18.84
CA ARG A 87 -10.44 -3.48 -19.01
C ARG A 87 -10.76 -2.01 -19.22
N LEU A 88 -10.00 -1.11 -18.59
CA LEU A 88 -10.12 0.33 -18.83
C LEU A 88 -9.85 0.68 -20.31
N HIS A 89 -8.83 0.05 -20.91
CA HIS A 89 -8.34 0.32 -22.27
C HIS A 89 -8.91 -0.60 -23.37
N ALA A 90 -9.75 -1.58 -23.03
CA ALA A 90 -10.41 -2.41 -24.03
C ALA A 90 -11.26 -1.52 -24.96
N LYS A 91 -11.03 -1.66 -26.28
CA LYS A 91 -11.70 -0.88 -27.35
C LYS A 91 -13.16 -1.25 -27.55
N ASP A 92 -13.56 -2.47 -27.17
CA ASP A 92 -14.92 -2.94 -27.40
C ASP A 92 -15.92 -2.23 -26.49
N GLU A 93 -17.03 -1.80 -27.11
CA GLU A 93 -18.26 -1.27 -26.52
C GLU A 93 -19.01 -2.28 -25.63
N SER A 94 -18.29 -3.10 -24.86
CA SER A 94 -18.83 -3.71 -23.65
C SER A 94 -19.00 -2.60 -22.59
N SER A 95 -19.86 -1.64 -22.92
CA SER A 95 -20.34 -0.51 -22.11
C SER A 95 -21.04 -0.94 -20.80
N ASN A 96 -21.00 -2.23 -20.48
CA ASN A 96 -21.70 -2.86 -19.37
C ASN A 96 -20.76 -3.55 -18.35
N ASP A 97 -19.44 -3.28 -18.31
CA ASP A 97 -18.64 -3.62 -17.12
C ASP A 97 -19.00 -2.69 -15.95
N THR A 98 -20.24 -2.83 -15.48
CA THR A 98 -20.85 -2.14 -14.35
C THR A 98 -20.10 -2.40 -13.05
N LEU A 99 -19.25 -3.44 -13.00
CA LEU A 99 -18.48 -3.80 -11.81
C LEU A 99 -17.10 -3.15 -11.78
N LEU A 100 -16.55 -2.68 -12.91
CA LEU A 100 -15.22 -2.07 -12.97
C LEU A 100 -15.03 -0.92 -11.94
N PRO A 101 -15.94 0.05 -11.80
CA PRO A 101 -15.78 1.13 -10.81
C PRO A 101 -15.77 0.62 -9.38
N SER A 102 -16.62 -0.35 -9.06
CA SER A 102 -16.69 -0.94 -7.73
C SER A 102 -15.43 -1.75 -7.41
N THR A 103 -14.96 -2.56 -8.37
CA THR A 103 -13.71 -3.33 -8.27
C THR A 103 -12.49 -2.42 -8.08
N MET A 104 -12.41 -1.32 -8.84
CA MET A 104 -11.38 -0.30 -8.70
C MET A 104 -11.38 0.30 -7.28
N ASN A 105 -12.54 0.77 -6.82
CA ASN A 105 -12.66 1.40 -5.50
C ASN A 105 -12.31 0.45 -4.35
N ILE A 106 -12.78 -0.80 -4.40
CA ILE A 106 -12.46 -1.83 -3.39
C ILE A 106 -10.97 -2.13 -3.39
N THR A 107 -10.36 -2.31 -4.56
CA THR A 107 -8.92 -2.58 -4.69
C THR A 107 -8.11 -1.40 -4.16
N LEU A 108 -8.47 -0.18 -4.52
CA LEU A 108 -7.82 1.03 -4.02
C LEU A 108 -7.93 1.14 -2.50
N TRP A 109 -9.08 0.75 -1.93
CA TRP A 109 -9.28 0.79 -0.49
C TRP A 109 -8.39 -0.21 0.23
N ALA A 110 -8.27 -1.43 -0.30
CA ALA A 110 -7.40 -2.45 0.24
C ALA A 110 -5.92 -2.03 0.23
N VAL A 111 -5.46 -1.43 -0.87
CA VAL A 111 -4.09 -0.87 -0.97
C VAL A 111 -3.90 0.28 0.02
N SER A 112 -4.88 1.19 0.12
CA SER A 112 -4.85 2.32 1.05
C SER A 112 -4.79 1.86 2.51
N VAL A 113 -5.58 0.85 2.88
CA VAL A 113 -5.55 0.21 4.21
C VAL A 113 -4.17 -0.39 4.47
N SER A 114 -3.63 -1.14 3.53
CA SER A 114 -2.33 -1.81 3.70
C SER A 114 -1.19 -0.82 3.92
N ILE A 115 -1.09 0.21 3.07
CA ILE A 115 -0.01 1.21 3.10
C ILE A 115 -0.21 2.20 4.25
N GLY A 116 -1.43 2.74 4.42
CA GLY A 116 -1.71 3.64 5.54
C GLY A 116 -1.42 2.97 6.88
N ASN A 117 -1.78 1.69 7.02
CA ASN A 117 -1.48 0.93 8.22
C ASN A 117 0.03 0.70 8.42
N SER A 118 0.80 0.40 7.36
CA SER A 118 2.25 0.17 7.49
C SER A 118 2.97 1.39 8.06
N PHE A 119 2.63 2.59 7.58
CA PHE A 119 3.18 3.85 8.10
C PHE A 119 2.77 4.15 9.54
N LEU A 120 1.53 3.87 9.94
CA LEU A 120 1.10 4.04 11.32
C LEU A 120 1.86 3.09 12.26
N VAL A 121 1.99 1.82 11.88
CA VAL A 121 2.75 0.82 12.65
C VAL A 121 4.22 1.20 12.73
N ALA A 122 4.82 1.66 11.63
CA ALA A 122 6.21 2.14 11.61
C ALA A 122 6.40 3.32 12.57
N THR A 123 5.47 4.28 12.58
CA THR A 123 5.53 5.44 13.49
C THR A 123 5.41 5.02 14.94
N VAL A 124 4.49 4.09 15.26
CA VAL A 124 4.39 3.53 16.61
C VAL A 124 5.67 2.77 16.98
N GLY A 125 6.25 1.98 16.08
CA GLY A 125 7.54 1.32 16.28
C GLY A 125 8.68 2.30 16.58
N LYS A 126 8.71 3.47 15.92
CA LYS A 126 9.66 4.55 16.25
C LYS A 126 9.39 5.11 17.65
N SER A 127 8.13 5.29 18.02
CA SER A 127 7.74 5.82 19.34
C SER A 127 8.15 4.89 20.49
N THR A 128 8.05 3.57 20.31
CA THR A 128 8.46 2.59 21.32
C THR A 128 9.98 2.41 21.41
N ASN A 129 10.72 2.86 20.40
CA ASN A 129 12.18 2.75 20.31
C ASN A 129 12.85 4.13 20.24
N MET A 130 12.28 5.12 20.94
CA MET A 130 12.67 6.52 20.86
C MET A 130 14.17 6.76 21.15
N GLY A 131 14.76 6.02 22.10
CA GLY A 131 16.20 6.13 22.40
C GLY A 131 17.08 5.87 21.17
N ILE A 132 16.84 4.74 20.50
CA ILE A 132 17.56 4.33 19.28
C ILE A 132 17.34 5.37 18.16
N MET A 133 16.10 5.86 17.99
CA MET A 133 15.78 6.85 16.96
C MET A 133 16.44 8.21 17.22
N ILE A 134 16.50 8.66 18.47
CA ILE A 134 17.18 9.90 18.85
C ILE A 134 18.68 9.79 18.56
N ASP A 135 19.30 8.67 18.92
CA ASP A 135 20.74 8.46 18.69
C ASP A 135 21.06 8.41 17.19
N PHE A 136 20.24 7.71 16.40
CA PHE A 136 20.34 7.68 14.94
C PHE A 136 20.23 9.09 14.33
N PHE A 137 19.25 9.90 14.74
CA PHE A 137 19.09 11.26 14.22
C PHE A 137 20.25 12.18 14.60
N LYS A 138 20.75 12.08 15.84
CA LYS A 138 21.93 12.85 16.30
C LYS A 138 23.18 12.46 15.51
N GLN A 139 23.42 11.17 15.32
CA GLN A 139 24.55 10.67 14.53
C GLN A 139 24.47 11.15 13.07
N SER A 140 23.25 11.23 12.52
CA SER A 140 22.98 11.75 11.18
C SER A 140 23.07 13.28 11.07
N GLY A 141 23.39 14.00 12.16
CA GLY A 141 23.51 15.45 12.18
C GLY A 141 22.16 16.20 12.20
N TYR A 142 21.05 15.52 12.45
CA TYR A 142 19.73 16.14 12.52
C TYR A 142 19.35 16.56 13.93
N ALA A 143 18.53 17.62 14.02
CA ALA A 143 17.96 18.05 15.28
C ALA A 143 16.82 17.12 15.75
N ILE A 144 16.66 16.95 17.06
CA ILE A 144 15.63 16.06 17.63
C ILE A 144 14.20 16.51 17.25
N TRP A 145 13.94 17.81 17.16
CA TRP A 145 12.62 18.30 16.73
C TRP A 145 12.24 17.81 15.32
N PHE A 146 13.23 17.55 14.46
CA PHE A 146 13.00 17.05 13.11
C PHE A 146 12.50 15.60 13.13
N LEU A 147 12.98 14.76 14.06
CA LEU A 147 12.43 13.41 14.27
C LEU A 147 10.93 13.47 14.60
N TYR A 148 10.55 14.32 15.56
CA TYR A 148 9.13 14.50 15.93
C TYR A 148 8.29 15.04 14.76
N PHE A 149 8.84 15.96 13.98
CA PHE A 149 8.20 16.46 12.77
C PHE A 149 7.95 15.34 11.75
N ILE A 150 8.95 14.49 11.46
CA ILE A 150 8.80 13.37 10.54
C ILE A 150 7.75 12.38 11.04
N MET A 151 7.77 12.01 12.32
CA MET A 151 6.76 11.11 12.89
C MET A 151 5.34 11.68 12.80
N ALA A 152 5.17 12.97 13.08
CA ALA A 152 3.87 13.64 12.94
C ALA A 152 3.42 13.68 11.48
N ALA A 153 4.31 14.02 10.55
CA ALA A 153 4.03 14.07 9.12
C ALA A 153 3.67 12.69 8.55
N GLU A 154 4.41 11.65 8.92
CA GLU A 154 4.10 10.25 8.56
C GLU A 154 2.71 9.85 9.05
N THR A 155 2.38 10.16 10.31
CA THR A 155 1.06 9.86 10.89
C THR A 155 -0.06 10.58 10.14
N ILE A 156 0.08 11.88 9.92
CA ILE A 156 -0.95 12.70 9.23
C ILE A 156 -1.15 12.20 7.80
N CYS A 157 -0.08 11.92 7.07
CA CYS A 157 -0.19 11.43 5.71
C CYS A 157 -0.76 10.00 5.66
N ALA A 158 -0.36 9.12 6.58
CA ALA A 158 -0.93 7.78 6.68
C ALA A 158 -2.46 7.83 6.91
N LEU A 159 -2.92 8.69 7.82
CA LEU A 159 -4.35 8.95 8.03
C LEU A 159 -5.00 9.57 6.78
N GLY A 160 -4.30 10.48 6.09
CA GLY A 160 -4.74 11.08 4.83
C GLY A 160 -4.95 10.06 3.71
N ILE A 161 -4.15 8.99 3.65
CA ILE A 161 -4.34 7.85 2.75
C ILE A 161 -5.59 7.05 3.14
N LEU A 162 -5.72 6.69 4.43
CA LEU A 162 -6.86 5.90 4.93
C LEU A 162 -8.20 6.61 4.73
N LEU A 163 -8.21 7.94 4.82
CA LEU A 163 -9.41 8.77 4.68
C LEU A 163 -9.65 9.27 3.24
N HIS A 164 -8.89 8.76 2.25
CA HIS A 164 -9.00 9.20 0.85
C HIS A 164 -10.45 9.14 0.32
N PHE A 165 -11.20 8.08 0.61
CA PHE A 165 -12.58 7.94 0.10
C PHE A 165 -13.53 9.03 0.60
N ARG A 166 -13.21 9.66 1.75
CA ARG A 166 -14.04 10.70 2.34
C ARG A 166 -13.59 12.12 2.00
N PHE A 167 -12.28 12.35 1.88
CA PHE A 167 -11.70 13.69 1.72
C PHE A 167 -10.84 13.87 0.46
N LYS A 168 -10.63 12.82 -0.34
CA LYS A 168 -9.80 12.82 -1.55
C LYS A 168 -8.35 13.31 -1.33
N THR A 169 -7.83 13.13 -0.11
CA THR A 169 -6.49 13.54 0.33
C THR A 169 -5.37 12.59 -0.07
N GLY A 170 -5.71 11.38 -0.54
CA GLY A 170 -4.74 10.29 -0.77
C GLY A 170 -3.54 10.68 -1.65
N VAL A 171 -3.73 11.38 -2.77
CA VAL A 171 -2.62 11.76 -3.68
C VAL A 171 -1.62 12.68 -2.97
N ALA A 172 -2.11 13.73 -2.30
CA ALA A 172 -1.25 14.68 -1.58
C ALA A 172 -0.54 14.00 -0.40
N ALA A 173 -1.25 13.14 0.33
CA ALA A 173 -0.68 12.37 1.42
C ALA A 173 0.40 11.39 0.96
N SER A 174 0.18 10.66 -0.14
CA SER A 174 1.20 9.78 -0.74
C SER A 174 2.42 10.56 -1.21
N ALA A 175 2.25 11.73 -1.83
CA ALA A 175 3.38 12.58 -2.23
C ALA A 175 4.22 13.03 -1.02
N GLY A 176 3.58 13.41 0.09
CA GLY A 176 4.26 13.74 1.35
C GLY A 176 5.10 12.57 1.88
N LEU A 177 4.53 11.37 1.91
CA LEU A 177 5.26 10.17 2.35
C LEU A 177 6.40 9.79 1.40
N ILE A 178 6.24 9.96 0.09
CA ILE A 178 7.32 9.73 -0.89
C ILE A 178 8.51 10.64 -0.58
N LEU A 179 8.27 11.93 -0.31
CA LEU A 179 9.35 12.86 0.06
C LEU A 179 10.06 12.43 1.35
N ILE A 180 9.32 11.94 2.35
CA ILE A 180 9.89 11.42 3.59
C ILE A 180 10.74 10.16 3.33
N MET A 181 10.26 9.22 2.53
CA MET A 181 10.99 7.99 2.21
C MET A 181 12.25 8.29 1.36
N LEU A 182 12.20 9.24 0.43
CA LEU A 182 13.38 9.72 -0.28
C LEU A 182 14.41 10.33 0.69
N GLY A 183 13.95 11.12 1.66
CA GLY A 183 14.80 11.65 2.74
C GLY A 183 15.43 10.56 3.60
N ALA A 184 14.69 9.48 3.88
CA ALA A 184 15.21 8.33 4.63
C ALA A 184 16.31 7.58 3.85
N VAL A 185 16.09 7.30 2.56
CA VAL A 185 17.11 6.70 1.68
C VAL A 185 18.35 7.60 1.59
N TYR A 186 18.15 8.91 1.41
CA TYR A 186 19.25 9.88 1.39
C TYR A 186 20.03 9.88 2.70
N THR A 187 19.35 9.80 3.86
CA THR A 187 20.00 9.79 5.18
C THR A 187 20.93 8.59 5.32
N HIS A 188 20.49 7.38 4.97
CA HIS A 188 21.36 6.20 5.00
C HIS A 188 22.55 6.33 4.05
N TRP A 189 22.32 6.84 2.83
CA TRP A 189 23.41 7.10 1.89
C TRP A 189 24.42 8.13 2.43
N HIS A 190 23.94 9.22 3.04
CA HIS A 190 24.76 10.26 3.65
C HIS A 190 25.62 9.71 4.79
N ASN A 191 25.04 8.85 5.63
CA ASN A 191 25.73 8.18 6.74
C ASN A 191 26.71 7.10 6.28
N ARG A 192 26.69 6.72 5.00
CA ARG A 192 27.43 5.58 4.42
C ARG A 192 27.01 4.25 5.04
N ASP A 193 25.75 4.15 5.44
CA ASP A 193 25.15 2.90 5.89
C ASP A 193 25.09 1.90 4.73
N PRO A 194 25.14 0.58 5.00
CA PRO A 194 24.84 -0.42 3.99
C PRO A 194 23.48 -0.17 3.32
N PHE A 195 23.38 -0.39 2.01
CA PHE A 195 22.13 -0.15 1.26
C PHE A 195 20.95 -1.00 1.78
N SER A 196 21.24 -2.14 2.43
CA SER A 196 20.25 -2.99 3.10
C SER A 196 19.43 -2.24 4.15
N ASP A 197 19.99 -1.21 4.78
CA ASP A 197 19.33 -0.45 5.84
C ASP A 197 18.23 0.47 5.26
N SER A 198 18.34 0.80 3.96
CA SER A 198 17.33 1.54 3.20
C SER A 198 16.22 0.67 2.62
N TYR A 199 16.27 -0.67 2.72
CA TYR A 199 15.32 -1.55 2.04
C TYR A 199 13.86 -1.30 2.43
N ALA A 200 13.60 -0.98 3.70
CA ALA A 200 12.25 -0.64 4.15
C ALA A 200 11.72 0.63 3.44
N ALA A 201 12.52 1.69 3.38
CA ALA A 201 12.15 2.94 2.71
C ALA A 201 11.96 2.75 1.20
N VAL A 202 12.82 1.97 0.53
CA VAL A 202 12.68 1.64 -0.89
C VAL A 202 11.42 0.82 -1.17
N THR A 203 11.11 -0.16 -0.31
CA THR A 203 9.88 -0.95 -0.44
C THR A 203 8.65 -0.05 -0.32
N GLU A 204 8.63 0.87 0.64
CA GLU A 204 7.52 1.81 0.80
C GLU A 204 7.42 2.83 -0.34
N LEU A 205 8.54 3.24 -0.95
CA LEU A 205 8.52 4.05 -2.18
C LEU A 205 7.83 3.30 -3.34
N LEU A 206 8.09 2.01 -3.49
CA LEU A 206 7.44 1.19 -4.52
C LEU A 206 5.94 1.06 -4.24
N ASN A 207 5.55 0.79 -2.98
CA ASN A 207 4.15 0.74 -2.56
C ASN A 207 3.42 2.06 -2.82
N LEU A 208 4.01 3.20 -2.43
CA LEU A 208 3.43 4.52 -2.65
C LEU A 208 3.31 4.85 -4.14
N SER A 209 4.29 4.47 -4.95
CA SER A 209 4.25 4.63 -6.40
C SER A 209 3.09 3.83 -7.02
N LEU A 210 2.91 2.59 -6.56
CA LEU A 210 1.80 1.75 -6.98
C LEU A 210 0.45 2.32 -6.54
N LEU A 211 0.34 2.86 -5.32
CA LEU A 211 -0.87 3.54 -4.85
C LEU A 211 -1.20 4.79 -5.69
N LEU A 212 -0.20 5.60 -6.05
CA LEU A 212 -0.39 6.72 -6.97
C LEU A 212 -0.88 6.26 -8.34
N PHE A 213 -0.34 5.15 -8.85
CA PHE A 213 -0.84 4.53 -10.08
C PHE A 213 -2.31 4.10 -9.94
N MET A 214 -2.71 3.52 -8.81
CA MET A 214 -4.11 3.18 -8.56
C MET A 214 -5.02 4.41 -8.49
N TYR A 215 -4.59 5.53 -7.87
CA TYR A 215 -5.35 6.79 -7.93
C TYR A 215 -5.49 7.33 -9.37
N TYR A 216 -4.46 7.18 -10.19
CA TYR A 216 -4.53 7.52 -11.60
C TYR A 216 -5.58 6.66 -12.33
N LEU A 217 -5.61 5.35 -12.09
CA LEU A 217 -6.63 4.46 -12.67
C LEU A 217 -8.05 4.82 -12.21
N GLU A 218 -8.25 5.14 -10.92
CA GLU A 218 -9.54 5.62 -10.40
C GLU A 218 -10.04 6.85 -11.18
N MET A 219 -9.15 7.83 -11.39
CA MET A 219 -9.48 9.04 -12.15
C MET A 219 -9.90 8.70 -13.59
N GLN A 220 -9.21 7.78 -14.26
CA GLN A 220 -9.55 7.38 -15.63
C GLN A 220 -10.87 6.61 -15.69
N VAL A 221 -11.13 5.72 -14.74
CA VAL A 221 -12.42 5.01 -14.62
C VAL A 221 -13.57 6.02 -14.43
N ASN A 222 -13.40 7.02 -13.55
CA ASN A 222 -14.41 8.05 -13.33
C ASN A 222 -14.66 8.93 -14.56
N ARG A 223 -13.61 9.25 -15.34
CA ARG A 223 -13.75 9.98 -16.62
C ARG A 223 -14.57 9.19 -17.62
N LYS A 224 -14.26 7.90 -17.80
CA LYS A 224 -15.00 7.01 -18.72
C LYS A 224 -16.50 6.92 -18.35
N LEU A 225 -16.82 6.88 -17.05
CA LEU A 225 -18.20 6.90 -16.56
C LEU A 225 -18.92 8.22 -16.88
N ALA A 226 -18.25 9.36 -16.69
CA ALA A 226 -18.82 10.67 -17.00
C ALA A 226 -19.14 10.82 -18.49
N ASP A 227 -18.23 10.37 -19.36
CA ASP A 227 -18.43 10.41 -20.81
C ASP A 227 -19.64 9.56 -21.24
N THR A 228 -19.83 8.39 -20.61
CA THR A 228 -20.95 7.48 -20.93
C THR A 228 -22.31 8.09 -20.56
N GLN A 229 -22.39 8.86 -19.48
CA GLN A 229 -23.65 9.48 -19.03
C GLN A 229 -24.14 10.60 -19.95
N ILE A 230 -23.25 11.25 -20.70
CA ILE A 230 -23.60 12.37 -21.59
C ILE A 230 -24.38 11.90 -22.83
N TYR A 231 -24.25 10.62 -23.23
CA TYR A 231 -24.87 10.07 -24.45
C TYR A 231 -26.25 9.42 -24.21
N VAL A 232 -26.78 9.43 -22.98
CA VAL A 232 -28.05 8.76 -22.61
C VAL A 232 -29.21 9.76 -22.39
N ILE A 233 -29.06 11.01 -22.83
CA ILE A 233 -30.07 12.07 -22.75
C ILE A 233 -30.57 12.41 -24.15
#